data_AF-A0A414L5R2-F1
#
_entry.id   AF-A0A414L5R2-F1
#
_cell.length_a   1.000
_cell.length_b   1.000
_cell.length_c   1.000
_cell.angle_alpha   90.00
_cell.angle_beta   90.00
_cell.angle_gamma   90.00
#
_symmetry.space_group_name_H-M   'P 1'
#
loop_
_entity.id
_entity.type
_entity.pdbx_description
1 polymer ?
#
loop_
_entity_poly.entity_id
_entity_poly.type
_entity_poly.pdbx_seq_one_letter_code
_entity_poly.pdbx_strand_id
1 'polypeptide(L)'
;MNYAEDSTDENSIVIAKGNDEYGHQFEERIYLNDIDLNNASYLEMAALAVHTKTDSCVPTALSLGHDDYFQEENYVNDFNKCIADLYKMGFYDAALYETSILKKYIDYFKSIVKQQIP
;
A
#
# COMPACT_ATOMS: atom_id res chain seq x y z
N MET A 1 9.26 9.62 3.14
CA MET A 1 7.86 9.92 3.46
C MET A 1 7.79 10.43 4.88
N ASN A 2 7.00 11.48 5.13
CA ASN A 2 6.78 12.03 6.47
C ASN A 2 5.30 12.30 6.65
N TYR A 3 4.79 12.28 7.88
CA TYR A 3 3.43 12.76 8.14
C TYR A 3 3.33 14.26 7.89
N ALA A 4 2.19 14.71 7.37
CA ALA A 4 1.88 16.13 7.27
C ALA A 4 1.73 16.73 8.69
N GLU A 5 2.01 18.03 8.85
CA GLU A 5 1.91 18.71 10.15
C GLU A 5 0.49 18.68 10.73
N ASP A 6 -0.51 18.64 9.85
CA ASP A 6 -1.94 18.57 10.18
C ASP A 6 -2.49 17.14 10.13
N SER A 7 -1.62 16.12 10.06
CA SER A 7 -2.02 14.72 10.18
C SER A 7 -2.56 14.40 11.58
N THR A 8 -3.62 13.62 11.65
CA THR A 8 -4.24 13.16 12.91
C THR A 8 -4.44 11.64 12.90
N ASP A 9 -4.76 11.06 14.06
CA ASP A 9 -5.08 9.62 14.15
C ASP A 9 -6.37 9.29 13.38
N GLU A 10 -7.34 10.21 13.35
CA GLU A 10 -8.62 10.06 12.65
C GLU A 10 -8.50 10.30 11.13
N ASN A 11 -7.55 11.15 10.72
CA ASN A 11 -7.25 11.47 9.33
C ASN A 11 -5.74 11.55 9.14
N SER A 12 -5.12 10.40 8.89
CA SER A 12 -3.67 10.30 8.73
C SER A 12 -3.25 10.70 7.32
N ILE A 13 -2.31 11.64 7.24
CA ILE A 13 -1.87 12.25 6.00
C ILE A 13 -0.35 12.12 5.88
N VAL A 14 0.11 11.58 4.75
CA VAL A 14 1.53 11.38 4.46
C VAL A 14 1.95 12.25 3.29
N ILE A 15 3.10 12.89 3.41
CA ILE A 15 3.77 13.62 2.34
C ILE A 15 4.88 12.74 1.74
N ALA A 16 4.73 12.43 0.45
CA ALA A 16 5.73 11.75 -0.35
C ALA A 16 6.47 12.78 -1.21
N LYS A 17 7.81 12.80 -1.14
CA LYS A 17 8.64 13.68 -1.96
C LYS A 17 9.71 12.83 -2.66
N GLY A 18 9.98 13.11 -3.92
CA GLY A 18 10.93 12.35 -4.72
C GLY A 18 11.20 12.99 -6.07
N ASN A 19 11.87 12.24 -6.94
CA ASN A 19 11.97 12.56 -8.37
C ASN A 19 11.27 11.45 -9.15
N ASP A 20 10.54 11.82 -10.19
CA ASP A 20 9.95 10.87 -11.14
C ASP A 20 11.02 10.20 -12.02
N GLU A 21 10.60 9.31 -12.92
CA GLU A 21 11.47 8.62 -13.87
C GLU A 21 12.23 9.57 -14.84
N TYR A 22 11.75 10.81 -15.00
CA TYR A 22 12.36 11.86 -15.82
C TYR A 22 13.24 12.82 -15.02
N GLY A 23 13.34 12.65 -13.70
CA GLY A 23 14.11 13.51 -12.80
C GLY A 23 13.39 14.79 -12.36
N HIS A 24 12.08 14.92 -12.61
CA HIS A 24 11.29 16.02 -12.08
C HIS A 24 10.92 15.78 -10.62
N GLN A 25 11.07 16.82 -9.79
CA GLN A 25 10.68 16.75 -8.40
C GLN A 25 9.16 16.70 -8.26
N PHE A 26 8.68 15.84 -7.37
CA PHE A 26 7.28 15.78 -6.98
C PHE A 26 7.14 15.88 -5.45
N GLU A 27 5.96 16.36 -5.04
CA GLU A 27 5.49 16.36 -3.67
C GLU A 27 4.01 15.99 -3.68
N GLU A 28 3.71 14.78 -3.21
CA GLU A 28 2.35 14.25 -3.14
C GLU A 28 1.86 14.18 -1.71
N ARG A 29 0.59 14.53 -1.56
CA ARG A 29 -0.12 14.50 -0.28
C ARG A 29 -1.16 13.40 -0.31
N ILE A 30 -0.92 12.38 0.51
CA ILE A 30 -1.66 11.12 0.51
C ILE A 30 -2.54 11.04 1.74
N TYR A 31 -3.85 10.90 1.53
CA TYR A 31 -4.86 10.72 2.57
C TYR A 31 -5.06 9.22 2.79
N LEU A 32 -4.47 8.66 3.84
CA LEU A 32 -4.39 7.20 4.00
C LEU A 32 -5.76 6.52 4.10
N ASN A 33 -6.74 7.22 4.66
CA ASN A 33 -8.10 6.72 4.80
C ASN A 33 -8.85 6.62 3.47
N ASP A 34 -8.43 7.39 2.47
CA ASP A 34 -9.11 7.51 1.18
C ASP A 34 -8.53 6.55 0.12
N ILE A 35 -7.45 5.83 0.45
CA ILE A 35 -6.82 4.85 -0.43
C ILE A 35 -7.79 3.71 -0.75
N ASP A 36 -8.04 3.46 -2.05
CA ASP A 36 -8.71 2.26 -2.53
C ASP A 36 -7.69 1.22 -2.99
N LEU A 37 -7.55 0.11 -2.25
CA LEU A 37 -6.62 -0.96 -2.60
C LEU A 37 -6.89 -1.61 -3.98
N ASN A 38 -8.05 -1.38 -4.59
CA ASN A 38 -8.38 -1.85 -5.94
C ASN A 38 -7.97 -0.85 -7.04
N ASN A 39 -7.62 0.37 -6.64
CA ASN A 39 -7.28 1.49 -7.52
C ASN A 39 -6.36 2.47 -6.76
N ALA A 40 -5.17 2.00 -6.41
CA ALA A 40 -4.18 2.79 -5.69
C ALA A 40 -2.90 2.90 -6.51
N SER A 41 -2.20 4.01 -6.34
CA SER A 41 -0.86 4.23 -6.85
C SER A 41 0.21 3.55 -5.99
N TYR A 42 1.41 3.39 -6.54
CA TYR A 42 2.55 2.92 -5.78
C TYR A 42 2.86 3.84 -4.58
N LEU A 43 2.74 5.17 -4.73
CA LEU A 43 2.96 6.11 -3.63
C LEU A 43 1.97 5.91 -2.49
N GLU A 44 0.69 5.72 -2.81
CA GLU A 44 -0.34 5.43 -1.81
C GLU A 44 -0.04 4.13 -1.07
N MET A 45 0.31 3.06 -1.79
CA MET A 45 0.69 1.80 -1.17
C MET A 45 1.95 1.91 -0.31
N ALA A 46 2.94 2.67 -0.75
CA ALA A 46 4.16 2.91 0.03
C ALA A 46 3.88 3.74 1.30
N ALA A 47 2.98 4.73 1.23
CA ALA A 47 2.55 5.47 2.40
C ALA A 47 1.76 4.59 3.38
N LEU A 48 0.87 3.74 2.87
CA LEU A 48 0.12 2.77 3.66
C LEU A 48 1.04 1.75 4.32
N ALA A 49 2.09 1.30 3.63
CA ALA A 49 3.07 0.36 4.18
C ALA A 49 3.84 0.94 5.36
N VAL A 50 4.28 2.19 5.23
CA VAL A 50 4.92 2.94 6.33
C VAL A 50 3.97 3.06 7.52
N HIS A 51 2.70 3.39 7.28
CA HIS A 51 1.71 3.58 8.33
C HIS A 51 1.36 2.27 9.07
N THR A 52 1.15 1.19 8.31
CA THR A 52 0.76 -0.12 8.85
C THR A 52 1.95 -0.98 9.28
N LYS A 53 3.19 -0.47 9.12
CA LYS A 53 4.44 -1.15 9.48
C LYS A 53 4.53 -2.53 8.80
N THR A 54 4.30 -2.54 7.49
CA THR A 54 4.58 -3.67 6.61
C THR A 54 5.96 -3.49 5.99
N ASP A 55 6.63 -4.60 5.73
CA ASP A 55 7.98 -4.59 5.16
C ASP A 55 7.97 -4.38 3.62
N SER A 56 6.81 -4.52 2.98
CA SER A 56 6.63 -4.30 1.53
C SER A 56 5.28 -3.65 1.24
N CYS A 57 5.26 -2.71 0.28
CA CYS A 57 4.05 -2.07 -0.23
C CYS A 57 3.40 -2.82 -1.39
N VAL A 58 4.16 -3.65 -2.11
CA VAL A 58 3.71 -4.43 -3.27
C VAL A 58 3.97 -5.93 -3.05
N PRO A 59 3.23 -6.83 -3.74
CA PRO A 59 3.53 -8.26 -3.71
C PRO A 59 4.95 -8.53 -4.22
N THR A 60 5.63 -9.57 -3.70
CA THR A 60 7.00 -9.91 -4.13
C THR A 60 7.10 -10.12 -5.65
N ALA A 61 6.05 -10.66 -6.29
CA ALA A 61 6.02 -10.83 -7.75
C ALA A 61 6.08 -9.51 -8.55
N LEU A 62 5.72 -8.38 -7.95
CA LEU A 62 5.71 -7.04 -8.57
C LEU A 62 6.84 -6.14 -8.06
N SER A 63 7.70 -6.64 -7.17
CA SER A 63 8.81 -5.85 -6.60
C SER A 63 9.87 -5.41 -7.62
N LEU A 64 9.81 -5.91 -8.85
CA LEU A 64 10.65 -5.54 -9.99
C LEU A 64 9.77 -5.03 -11.14
N GLY A 65 9.19 -3.82 -11.07
CA GLY A 65 8.46 -3.31 -12.23
C GLY A 65 7.53 -2.09 -12.09
N HIS A 66 7.67 -1.22 -11.10
CA HIS A 66 6.91 0.04 -11.09
C HIS A 66 7.78 1.18 -11.62
N ASP A 67 7.64 1.49 -12.91
CA ASP A 67 8.31 2.61 -13.56
C ASP A 67 7.55 3.94 -13.30
N ASP A 68 6.24 3.87 -13.13
CA ASP A 68 5.37 5.01 -12.81
C ASP A 68 4.84 4.92 -11.36
N TYR A 69 5.25 5.87 -10.53
CA TYR A 69 4.85 5.97 -9.12
C TYR A 69 3.37 6.36 -8.93
N PHE A 70 2.74 6.92 -9.96
CA PHE A 70 1.39 7.48 -9.93
C PHE A 70 0.36 6.58 -10.60
N GLN A 71 0.79 5.56 -11.35
CA GLN A 71 -0.10 4.64 -12.02
C GLN A 71 -0.95 3.88 -10.98
N GLU A 72 -2.27 3.93 -11.15
CA GLU A 72 -3.23 3.23 -10.31
C GLU A 72 -3.38 1.76 -10.74
N GLU A 73 -3.32 0.85 -9.77
CA GLU A 73 -3.39 -0.59 -9.97
C GLU A 73 -4.29 -1.27 -8.93
N ASN A 74 -4.69 -2.52 -9.23
CA ASN A 74 -5.52 -3.32 -8.34
C ASN A 74 -4.66 -4.23 -7.45
N TYR A 75 -4.11 -3.64 -6.39
CA TYR A 75 -3.23 -4.35 -5.46
C TYR A 75 -3.91 -5.51 -4.74
N VAL A 76 -5.24 -5.46 -4.49
CA VAL A 76 -5.97 -6.62 -3.95
C VAL A 76 -5.86 -7.81 -4.89
N ASN A 77 -6.10 -7.61 -6.19
CA ASN A 77 -5.98 -8.65 -7.19
C ASN A 77 -4.53 -9.14 -7.32
N ASP A 78 -3.56 -8.22 -7.28
CA ASP A 78 -2.15 -8.57 -7.45
C ASP A 78 -1.59 -9.38 -6.29
N PHE A 79 -1.90 -9.00 -5.03
CA PHE A 79 -1.57 -9.82 -3.86
C PHE A 79 -2.24 -11.20 -3.96
N ASN A 80 -3.53 -11.26 -4.28
CA ASN A 80 -4.24 -12.54 -4.37
C ASN A 80 -3.67 -13.46 -5.47
N LYS A 81 -3.30 -12.89 -6.62
CA LYS A 81 -2.64 -13.64 -7.70
C LYS A 81 -1.28 -14.15 -7.27
N CYS A 82 -0.45 -13.30 -6.65
CA CYS A 82 0.85 -13.68 -6.11
C CYS A 82 0.73 -14.81 -5.09
N ILE A 83 -0.16 -14.67 -4.10
CA ILE A 83 -0.45 -15.68 -3.08
C ILE A 83 -0.87 -17.01 -3.72
N ALA A 84 -1.80 -16.97 -4.69
CA ALA A 84 -2.29 -18.17 -5.36
C ALA A 84 -1.17 -18.89 -6.13
N ASP A 85 -0.30 -18.15 -6.82
CA ASP A 85 0.80 -18.74 -7.57
C ASP A 85 1.89 -19.31 -6.64
N LEU A 86 2.20 -18.64 -5.53
CA LEU A 86 3.10 -19.17 -4.49
C LEU A 86 2.57 -20.48 -3.90
N TYR A 87 1.27 -20.57 -3.62
CA TYR A 87 0.64 -21.82 -3.18
C TYR A 87 0.76 -22.94 -4.22
N LYS A 88 0.51 -22.65 -5.50
CA LYS A 88 0.65 -23.66 -6.58
C LYS A 88 2.09 -24.15 -6.72
N MET A 89 3.07 -23.30 -6.50
CA MET A 89 4.48 -23.63 -6.58
C MET A 89 5.03 -24.32 -5.33
N GLY A 90 4.23 -24.43 -4.25
CA GLY A 90 4.64 -25.03 -2.98
C GLY A 90 5.46 -24.09 -2.08
N PHE A 91 5.49 -22.78 -2.37
CA PHE A 91 6.16 -21.76 -1.55
C PHE A 91 5.22 -21.25 -0.44
N TYR A 92 4.84 -22.14 0.47
CA TYR A 92 3.82 -21.87 1.49
C TYR A 92 4.19 -20.72 2.44
N ASP A 93 5.45 -20.66 2.92
CA ASP A 93 5.89 -19.61 3.84
C ASP A 93 5.83 -18.23 3.18
N ALA A 94 6.22 -18.14 1.90
CA ALA A 94 6.09 -16.91 1.11
C ALA A 94 4.62 -16.53 0.90
N ALA A 95 3.74 -17.49 0.59
CA ALA A 95 2.31 -17.23 0.45
C ALA A 95 1.68 -16.71 1.75
N LEU A 96 2.07 -17.27 2.89
CA LEU A 96 1.64 -16.81 4.22
C LEU A 96 2.17 -15.42 4.55
N TYR A 97 3.42 -15.12 4.16
CA TYR A 97 4.00 -13.79 4.31
C TYR A 97 3.21 -12.74 3.53
N GLU A 98 2.94 -12.98 2.24
CA GLU A 98 2.12 -12.08 1.40
C GLU A 98 0.70 -11.90 1.95
N THR A 99 0.09 -13.01 2.39
CA THR A 99 -1.22 -12.99 3.04
C THR A 99 -1.22 -12.10 4.29
N SER A 100 -0.13 -12.12 5.07
CA SER A 100 -0.01 -11.31 6.29
C SER A 100 0.07 -9.81 5.99
N ILE A 101 0.71 -9.42 4.88
CA ILE A 101 0.80 -8.04 4.42
C ILE A 101 -0.58 -7.55 3.99
N LEU A 102 -1.23 -8.25 3.06
CA LEU A 102 -2.57 -7.88 2.58
C LEU A 102 -3.57 -7.80 3.74
N LYS A 103 -3.48 -8.72 4.71
CA LYS A 103 -4.33 -8.69 5.90
C LYS A 103 -4.13 -7.42 6.74
N LYS A 104 -2.89 -6.96 6.95
CA LYS A 104 -2.62 -5.71 7.70
C LYS A 104 -3.27 -4.50 7.03
N TYR A 105 -3.23 -4.43 5.69
CA TYR A 105 -3.92 -3.37 4.94
C TYR A 105 -5.44 -3.44 5.10
N ILE A 106 -6.03 -4.61 4.91
CA ILE A 106 -7.49 -4.79 5.07
C ILE A 106 -7.93 -4.47 6.50
N ASP A 107 -7.15 -4.89 7.51
CA ASP A 107 -7.46 -4.65 8.92
C ASP A 107 -7.37 -3.16 9.29
N TYR A 108 -6.48 -2.40 8.66
CA TYR A 108 -6.44 -0.94 8.78
C TYR A 108 -7.76 -0.31 8.34
N PHE A 109 -8.24 -0.58 7.11
CA PHE A 109 -9.51 0.00 6.64
C PHE A 109 -10.72 -0.45 7.46
N LYS A 110 -10.74 -1.71 7.91
CA LYS A 110 -11.77 -2.19 8.86
C LYS A 110 -11.74 -1.42 10.18
N SER A 111 -10.57 -0.99 10.64
CA SER A 111 -10.44 -0.23 11.88
C SER A 111 -10.98 1.19 11.72
N ILE A 112 -10.82 1.82 10.55
CA ILE A 112 -11.38 3.14 10.25
C ILE A 112 -12.91 3.09 10.24
N VAL A 113 -13.50 2.11 9.54
CA VAL A 113 -14.97 1.95 9.48
C VAL A 113 -15.57 1.77 10.87
N LYS A 114 -14.89 1.07 11.78
CA LYS A 114 -15.37 0.91 13.18
C LYS A 114 -15.33 2.21 13.99
N GLN A 115 -14.43 3.13 13.69
CA GLN A 115 -14.34 4.43 14.37
C GLN A 115 -15.45 5.40 13.92
N GLN A 116 -16.11 5.13 12.78
CA GLN A 116 -17.18 5.97 12.24
C GLN A 116 -18.60 5.59 12.71
N ILE A 117 -18.72 4.56 13.56
CA ILE A 117 -20.02 4.11 14.11
C ILE A 117 -20.16 4.67 15.54
N PRO A 118 -21.16 5.55 15.82
CA PRO A 118 -21.37 6.15 17.14
C PRO A 118 -21.88 5.16 18.20
#